data_AF-I9KQK2-F1
#
_entry.id   AF-I9KQK2-F1
#
_cell.length_a   1.000
_cell.length_b   1.000
_cell.length_c   1.000
_cell.angle_alpha   90.00
_cell.angle_beta   90.00
_cell.angle_gamma   90.00
#
_symmetry.space_group_name_H-M   'P 1'
#
loop_
_entity.id
_entity.type
_entity.pdbx_description
1 polymer ?
#
loop_
_entity_poly.entity_id
_entity_poly.type
_entity_poly.pdbx_seq_one_letter_code
_entity_poly.pdbx_strand_id
1 'polypeptide(L)'
;MRKLLIILMVILFLSGCYINITKTDKDSSESIIPPVSKTKENFSEKKQTKINISELPKSKEETATIEGVDYKVSYTLFDCSKLSPGFITYIPENMKTSINNFGDGSTTVRIETSKIINGQFLHDYDYIEITFLPRNVDKSYAIEKVKGLANKYKLKEEQKIFNWAIFQRNGVYGVIVLGEHEGRYFYIIIHPTLESSDMFNPIAKNVIKEFIWVDTGTRL
;
A
#
# COMPACT_ATOMS: atom_id res chain seq x y z
N MET A 1 -33.06 24.61 47.38
CA MET A 1 -32.27 24.19 48.57
C MET A 1 -30.79 24.20 48.21
N ARG A 2 -29.92 24.47 49.22
CA ARG A 2 -28.44 24.39 49.25
C ARG A 2 -27.61 24.53 47.95
N LYS A 3 -26.82 25.61 47.92
CA LYS A 3 -25.56 25.74 47.16
C LYS A 3 -24.45 24.85 47.79
N LEU A 4 -23.32 24.76 47.08
CA LEU A 4 -21.94 25.02 47.54
C LEU A 4 -20.91 23.86 47.45
N LEU A 5 -19.71 24.27 47.00
CA LEU A 5 -18.35 23.71 46.95
C LEU A 5 -17.95 22.47 47.78
N ILE A 6 -16.94 21.77 47.24
CA ILE A 6 -15.63 21.32 47.80
C ILE A 6 -14.87 20.78 46.55
N ILE A 7 -13.68 21.19 46.08
CA ILE A 7 -12.41 21.76 46.59
C ILE A 7 -11.66 20.89 47.62
N LEU A 8 -10.74 20.06 47.13
CA LEU A 8 -9.39 19.80 47.69
C LEU A 8 -8.55 19.09 46.59
N MET A 9 -7.39 19.59 46.12
CA MET A 9 -6.02 19.52 46.70
C MET A 9 -5.49 18.06 46.70
N VAL A 10 -4.24 17.70 46.34
CA VAL A 10 -2.87 18.26 46.52
C VAL A 10 -2.02 17.73 45.33
N ILE A 11 -1.34 18.53 44.49
CA ILE A 11 -0.02 19.20 44.67
C ILE A 11 1.22 18.28 44.56
N LEU A 12 2.05 18.58 43.54
CA LEU A 12 3.52 18.49 43.39
C LEU A 12 4.33 17.27 43.88
N PHE A 13 5.24 16.77 43.04
CA PHE A 13 6.72 16.92 43.12
C PHE A 13 7.33 16.21 41.89
N LEU A 14 7.89 16.87 40.87
CA LEU A 14 9.20 17.57 40.76
C LEU A 14 10.46 16.70 40.98
N SER A 15 11.33 16.76 39.96
CA SER A 15 12.80 16.57 39.97
C SER A 15 13.41 15.20 40.31
N GLY A 16 14.30 14.73 39.41
CA GLY A 16 15.06 13.49 39.61
C GLY A 16 15.98 13.14 38.43
N CYS A 17 16.80 14.07 37.95
CA CYS A 17 17.95 13.69 37.11
C CYS A 17 18.91 12.83 37.92
N TYR A 18 19.52 11.79 37.33
CA TYR A 18 20.96 11.56 37.50
C TYR A 18 21.50 10.66 36.37
N ILE A 19 22.40 11.23 35.58
CA ILE A 19 23.37 10.47 34.79
C ILE A 19 24.45 10.02 35.78
N ASN A 20 24.82 8.74 35.76
CA ASN A 20 26.01 8.28 36.45
C ASN A 20 26.93 7.57 35.45
N ILE A 21 28.07 8.21 35.17
CA ILE A 21 29.15 7.65 34.36
C ILE A 21 30.24 7.19 35.31
N THR A 22 30.57 5.91 35.30
CA THR A 22 31.76 5.36 35.95
C THR A 22 32.72 4.77 34.90
N LYS A 23 33.89 5.42 34.75
CA LYS A 23 35.16 4.74 34.41
C LYS A 23 35.60 3.94 35.66
N THR A 24 36.50 2.95 35.72
CA THR A 24 37.51 2.29 34.85
C THR A 24 37.80 0.91 35.54
N ASP A 25 38.50 -0.11 35.03
CA ASP A 25 39.36 -0.33 33.84
C ASP A 25 39.31 -1.84 33.44
N LYS A 26 40.03 -2.24 32.38
CA LYS A 26 40.62 -3.58 32.09
C LYS A 26 40.00 -4.87 32.68
N ASP A 27 39.65 -5.80 31.78
CA ASP A 27 40.61 -6.87 31.46
C ASP A 27 40.50 -7.30 29.97
N SER A 28 41.47 -8.07 29.51
CA SER A 28 41.83 -8.29 28.12
C SER A 28 41.22 -9.55 27.49
N SER A 29 40.86 -9.44 26.20
CA SER A 29 41.03 -10.54 25.25
C SER A 29 41.07 -9.98 23.83
N GLU A 30 42.13 -10.32 23.09
CA GLU A 30 42.34 -9.88 21.71
C GLU A 30 41.41 -10.63 20.75
N SER A 31 40.76 -9.89 19.83
CA SER A 31 40.21 -10.46 18.60
C SER A 31 40.43 -9.49 17.44
N ILE A 32 41.07 -10.00 16.39
CA ILE A 32 41.65 -9.22 15.30
C ILE A 32 40.54 -8.71 14.38
N ILE A 33 40.40 -7.38 14.26
CA ILE A 33 39.59 -6.73 13.23
C ILE A 33 40.52 -5.93 12.30
N PRO A 34 40.65 -6.30 11.00
CA PRO A 34 41.40 -5.48 10.05
C PRO A 34 40.63 -4.19 9.72
N PRO A 35 41.32 -3.05 9.55
CA PRO A 35 40.66 -1.77 9.29
C PRO A 35 40.25 -1.68 7.82
N VAL A 36 38.94 -1.64 7.54
CA VAL A 36 38.42 -1.41 6.17
C VAL A 36 37.82 -0.02 6.05
N SER A 37 38.39 0.69 5.07
CA SER A 37 38.15 2.05 4.59
C SER A 37 36.78 2.69 4.82
N LYS A 38 36.83 4.02 5.02
CA LYS A 38 35.76 4.95 4.62
C LYS A 38 35.55 4.89 3.11
N THR A 39 34.84 3.88 2.63
CA THR A 39 34.35 3.84 1.26
C THR A 39 33.29 4.92 1.14
N LYS A 40 33.52 5.92 0.28
CA LYS A 40 32.46 6.86 -0.12
C LYS A 40 31.30 6.03 -0.64
N GLU A 41 30.09 6.27 -0.13
CA GLU A 41 28.88 5.75 -0.75
C GLU A 41 28.77 6.34 -2.15
N ASN A 42 29.26 5.59 -3.14
CA ASN A 42 28.86 5.82 -4.51
C ASN A 42 27.35 5.59 -4.52
N PHE A 43 26.61 6.68 -4.75
CA PHE A 43 25.22 6.62 -5.14
C PHE A 43 25.13 5.73 -6.38
N SER A 44 24.78 4.46 -6.16
CA SER A 44 24.53 3.53 -7.25
C SER A 44 23.26 4.02 -7.93
N GLU A 45 23.42 4.68 -9.08
CA GLU A 45 22.31 4.98 -9.96
C GLU A 45 21.53 3.68 -10.17
N LYS A 46 20.28 3.64 -9.68
CA LYS A 46 19.38 2.52 -9.95
C LYS A 46 19.31 2.37 -11.46
N LYS A 47 19.92 1.31 -12.00
CA LYS A 47 20.01 1.06 -13.43
C LYS A 47 18.59 0.94 -13.99
N GLN A 48 18.12 2.02 -14.60
CA GLN A 48 16.72 2.23 -14.94
C GLN A 48 16.34 1.27 -16.08
N THR A 49 15.76 0.12 -15.69
CA THR A 49 15.52 -0.98 -16.62
C THR A 49 14.11 -0.85 -17.15
N LYS A 50 13.96 0.01 -18.16
CA LYS A 50 12.70 0.23 -18.86
C LYS A 50 12.17 -1.10 -19.42
N ILE A 51 10.96 -1.48 -19.03
CA ILE A 51 10.39 -2.77 -19.41
C ILE A 51 10.02 -2.81 -20.90
N ASN A 52 10.42 -3.87 -21.59
CA ASN A 52 9.89 -4.17 -22.90
C ASN A 52 8.55 -4.92 -22.79
N ILE A 53 7.45 -4.18 -22.81
CA ILE A 53 6.09 -4.73 -22.64
C ILE A 53 5.75 -5.73 -23.75
N SER A 54 6.34 -5.62 -24.95
CA SER A 54 6.06 -6.53 -26.06
C SER A 54 6.64 -7.94 -25.90
N GLU A 55 7.59 -8.13 -24.98
CA GLU A 55 8.17 -9.44 -24.63
C GLU A 55 7.39 -10.16 -23.52
N LEU A 56 6.45 -9.48 -22.84
CA LEU A 56 5.68 -10.07 -21.76
C LEU A 56 4.56 -10.97 -22.30
N PRO A 57 4.29 -12.12 -21.65
CA PRO A 57 3.22 -13.01 -22.07
C PRO A 57 1.87 -12.30 -21.94
N LYS A 58 1.03 -12.35 -22.99
CA LYS A 58 -0.27 -11.66 -23.00
C LYS A 58 -1.26 -12.22 -21.98
N SER A 59 -1.11 -13.48 -21.61
CA SER A 59 -1.88 -14.14 -20.56
C SER A 59 -1.04 -15.21 -19.85
N LYS A 60 -1.48 -15.61 -18.65
CA LYS A 60 -0.92 -16.70 -17.85
C LYS A 60 -1.99 -17.32 -16.95
N GLU A 61 -1.78 -18.56 -16.51
CA GLU A 61 -2.58 -19.18 -15.45
C GLU A 61 -1.79 -19.19 -14.13
N GLU A 62 -2.44 -18.89 -13.01
CA GLU A 62 -1.91 -19.18 -11.67
C GLU A 62 -2.95 -19.96 -10.84
N THR A 63 -2.48 -20.76 -9.88
CA THR A 63 -3.35 -21.41 -8.88
C THR A 63 -3.58 -20.47 -7.71
N ALA A 64 -4.83 -20.27 -7.32
CA ALA A 64 -5.23 -19.60 -6.09
C ALA A 64 -5.90 -20.60 -5.16
N THR A 65 -5.32 -20.83 -3.98
CA THR A 65 -5.92 -21.66 -2.94
C THR A 65 -6.95 -20.83 -2.16
N ILE A 66 -8.21 -21.26 -2.17
CA ILE A 66 -9.35 -20.61 -1.51
C ILE A 66 -9.99 -21.68 -0.61
N GLU A 67 -10.12 -21.41 0.70
CA GLU A 67 -10.63 -22.37 1.69
C GLU A 67 -9.92 -23.75 1.69
N GLY A 68 -8.68 -23.81 1.21
CA GLY A 68 -7.91 -25.06 1.08
C GLY A 68 -8.17 -25.84 -0.22
N VAL A 69 -8.99 -25.31 -1.13
CA VAL A 69 -9.23 -25.84 -2.48
C VAL A 69 -8.46 -25.01 -3.50
N ASP A 70 -7.75 -25.68 -4.40
CA ASP A 70 -6.96 -25.04 -5.46
C ASP A 70 -7.81 -24.73 -6.70
N TYR A 71 -7.93 -23.44 -7.02
CA TYR A 71 -8.61 -22.95 -8.22
C TYR A 71 -7.60 -22.42 -9.23
N LYS A 72 -7.75 -22.81 -10.51
CA LYS A 72 -7.05 -22.15 -11.61
C LYS A 72 -7.69 -20.80 -11.91
N VAL A 73 -6.88 -19.76 -12.00
CA VAL A 73 -7.29 -18.41 -12.40
C VAL A 73 -6.47 -17.99 -13.61
N SER A 74 -7.16 -17.69 -14.71
CA SER A 74 -6.55 -17.15 -15.94
C SER A 74 -6.44 -15.64 -15.83
N TYR A 75 -5.24 -15.11 -16.10
CA TYR A 75 -4.95 -13.69 -16.07
C TYR A 75 -4.47 -13.19 -17.44
N THR A 76 -4.93 -12.02 -17.86
CA THR A 76 -4.45 -11.27 -19.01
C THR A 76 -3.62 -10.05 -18.59
N LEU A 77 -2.59 -9.72 -19.37
CA LEU A 77 -1.75 -8.53 -19.18
C LEU A 77 -2.57 -7.25 -19.37
N PHE A 78 -2.65 -6.45 -18.31
CA PHE A 78 -3.31 -5.15 -18.32
C PHE A 78 -2.26 -4.04 -18.45
N ASP A 79 -2.22 -3.43 -19.65
CA ASP A 79 -1.26 -2.39 -20.00
C ASP A 79 -1.79 -0.98 -19.66
N CYS A 80 -1.25 -0.39 -18.59
CA CYS A 80 -1.47 0.99 -18.18
C CYS A 80 -0.22 1.87 -18.42
N SER A 81 0.68 1.50 -19.33
CA SER A 81 1.94 2.20 -19.61
C SER A 81 1.79 3.65 -20.09
N LYS A 82 0.62 3.99 -20.65
CA LYS A 82 0.26 5.35 -21.09
C LYS A 82 -0.17 6.28 -19.96
N LEU A 83 -0.33 5.77 -18.73
CA LEU A 83 -0.59 6.58 -17.55
C LEU A 83 0.70 7.25 -17.04
N SER A 84 0.58 8.07 -15.99
CA SER A 84 1.70 8.85 -15.46
C SER A 84 1.66 8.91 -13.93
N PRO A 85 2.38 8.04 -13.20
CA PRO A 85 3.26 6.99 -13.70
C PRO A 85 2.52 5.88 -14.44
N GLY A 86 3.21 5.28 -15.41
CA GLY A 86 2.71 4.14 -16.17
C GLY A 86 3.05 2.84 -15.47
N PHE A 87 2.11 1.90 -15.45
CA PHE A 87 2.29 0.59 -14.85
C PHE A 87 1.73 -0.53 -15.74
N ILE A 88 2.07 -1.75 -15.41
CA ILE A 88 1.47 -2.97 -15.95
C ILE A 88 1.13 -3.92 -14.80
N THR A 89 0.15 -4.78 -14.99
CA THR A 89 -0.12 -5.91 -14.07
C THR A 89 -0.86 -7.04 -14.79
N TYR A 90 -1.10 -8.15 -14.12
CA TYR A 90 -1.94 -9.25 -14.58
C TYR A 90 -3.31 -9.24 -13.90
N ILE A 91 -4.30 -9.10 -14.76
CA ILE A 91 -5.76 -9.13 -14.66
C ILE A 91 -6.55 -10.43 -14.71
N PRO A 92 -7.40 -10.86 -13.76
CA PRO A 92 -8.32 -11.96 -14.03
C PRO A 92 -9.19 -11.68 -15.26
N GLU A 93 -9.28 -12.63 -16.19
CA GLU A 93 -9.95 -12.43 -17.50
C GLU A 93 -11.45 -12.12 -17.40
N ASN A 94 -12.07 -12.47 -16.27
CA ASN A 94 -13.48 -12.21 -15.98
C ASN A 94 -13.75 -10.84 -15.30
N MET A 95 -12.72 -10.04 -15.04
CA MET A 95 -12.86 -8.70 -14.45
C MET A 95 -12.92 -7.61 -15.52
N LYS A 96 -13.64 -6.53 -15.20
CA LYS A 96 -13.76 -5.34 -16.06
C LYS A 96 -12.87 -4.22 -15.54
N THR A 97 -12.40 -3.39 -16.47
CA THR A 97 -11.54 -2.25 -16.16
C THR A 97 -12.17 -0.93 -16.58
N SER A 98 -12.02 0.09 -15.75
CA SER A 98 -12.26 1.48 -16.14
C SER A 98 -11.08 2.38 -15.73
N ILE A 99 -10.87 3.46 -16.48
CA ILE A 99 -9.86 4.48 -16.20
C ILE A 99 -10.58 5.83 -16.25
N ASN A 100 -10.59 6.53 -15.12
CA ASN A 100 -11.19 7.85 -14.97
C ASN A 100 -10.10 8.88 -14.70
N ASN A 101 -10.10 9.97 -15.46
CA ASN A 101 -9.19 11.10 -15.27
C ASN A 101 -10.00 12.31 -14.79
N PHE A 102 -9.51 13.01 -13.78
CA PHE A 102 -10.20 14.12 -13.14
C PHE A 102 -9.49 15.45 -13.43
N GLY A 103 -10.25 16.55 -13.35
CA GLY A 103 -9.74 17.89 -13.66
C GLY A 103 -8.67 18.42 -12.70
N ASP A 104 -8.49 17.79 -11.53
CA ASP A 104 -7.38 18.06 -10.59
C ASP A 104 -6.07 17.36 -10.99
N GLY A 105 -6.07 16.59 -12.08
CA GLY A 105 -4.93 15.80 -12.54
C GLY A 105 -4.80 14.44 -11.86
N SER A 106 -5.76 14.04 -11.01
CA SER A 106 -5.82 12.68 -10.48
C SER A 106 -6.35 11.68 -11.52
N THR A 107 -5.94 10.43 -11.39
CA THR A 107 -6.36 9.32 -12.26
C THR A 107 -6.73 8.13 -11.38
N THR A 108 -7.89 7.54 -11.61
CA THR A 108 -8.33 6.29 -10.95
C THR A 108 -8.44 5.20 -11.99
N VAL A 109 -7.76 4.07 -11.74
CA VAL A 109 -7.90 2.82 -12.48
C VAL A 109 -8.64 1.85 -11.58
N ARG A 110 -9.72 1.24 -12.09
CA ARG A 110 -10.58 0.35 -11.32
C ARG A 110 -10.74 -0.97 -12.04
N ILE A 111 -10.52 -2.06 -11.33
CA ILE A 111 -10.62 -3.45 -11.78
C ILE A 111 -11.70 -4.09 -10.91
N GLU A 112 -12.83 -4.49 -11.49
CA GLU A 112 -14.00 -4.94 -10.72
C GLU A 112 -14.68 -6.17 -11.32
N THR A 113 -15.33 -6.97 -10.47
CA THR A 113 -16.17 -8.09 -10.94
C THR A 113 -17.40 -7.56 -11.67
N SER A 114 -17.75 -8.20 -12.79
CA SER A 114 -18.83 -7.67 -13.62
C SER A 114 -20.21 -8.01 -13.06
N LYS A 115 -20.86 -7.06 -12.38
CA LYS A 115 -22.30 -7.11 -12.10
C LYS A 115 -23.01 -5.91 -12.71
N ILE A 116 -23.81 -6.19 -13.73
CA ILE A 116 -24.70 -5.21 -14.37
C ILE A 116 -26.13 -5.55 -13.97
N ILE A 117 -26.87 -4.57 -13.43
CA ILE A 117 -28.32 -4.66 -13.22
C ILE A 117 -28.94 -3.47 -13.95
N ASN A 118 -29.97 -3.72 -14.76
CA ASN A 118 -30.68 -2.70 -15.55
C ASN A 118 -29.75 -1.77 -16.38
N GLY A 119 -28.65 -2.31 -16.91
CA GLY A 119 -27.66 -1.57 -17.69
C GLY A 119 -26.67 -0.72 -16.89
N GLN A 120 -26.77 -0.67 -15.56
CA GLN A 120 -25.85 0.04 -14.68
C GLN A 120 -24.84 -0.90 -14.04
N PHE A 121 -23.58 -0.45 -13.95
CA PHE A 121 -22.57 -1.04 -13.08
C PHE A 121 -22.86 -0.67 -11.63
N LEU A 122 -22.76 -1.64 -10.73
CA LEU A 122 -22.93 -1.42 -9.29
C LEU A 122 -21.57 -1.30 -8.62
N HIS A 123 -21.34 -0.19 -7.93
CA HIS A 123 -20.01 0.18 -7.41
C HIS A 123 -19.62 -0.50 -6.09
N ASP A 124 -20.50 -1.33 -5.52
CA ASP A 124 -20.33 -2.00 -4.22
C ASP A 124 -19.95 -3.49 -4.33
N TYR A 125 -19.58 -3.96 -5.54
CA TYR A 125 -19.04 -5.31 -5.75
C TYR A 125 -17.55 -5.42 -5.45
N ASP A 126 -16.95 -6.59 -5.71
CA ASP A 126 -15.52 -6.79 -5.54
C ASP A 126 -14.72 -5.90 -6.49
N TYR A 127 -13.86 -5.03 -5.95
CA TYR A 127 -12.99 -4.20 -6.76
C TYR A 127 -11.59 -3.98 -6.16
N ILE A 128 -10.66 -3.71 -7.07
CA ILE A 128 -9.36 -3.10 -6.82
C ILE A 128 -9.41 -1.72 -7.46
N GLU A 129 -9.15 -0.67 -6.67
CA GLU A 129 -9.13 0.71 -7.16
C GLU A 129 -7.77 1.34 -6.86
N ILE A 130 -7.04 1.71 -7.92
CA ILE A 130 -5.72 2.32 -7.87
C ILE A 130 -5.88 3.79 -8.26
N THR A 131 -5.70 4.70 -7.31
CA THR A 131 -5.84 6.15 -7.55
C THR A 131 -4.53 6.89 -7.36
N PHE A 132 -4.10 7.57 -8.41
CA PHE A 132 -2.95 8.47 -8.43
C PHE A 132 -3.39 9.88 -8.05
N LEU A 133 -2.93 10.39 -6.90
CA LEU A 133 -3.23 11.76 -6.45
C LEU A 133 -2.54 12.80 -7.35
N PRO A 134 -2.97 14.08 -7.37
CA PRO A 134 -2.29 15.12 -8.15
C PRO A 134 -0.79 15.24 -7.79
N ARG A 135 0.05 15.57 -8.77
CA ARG A 135 1.53 15.53 -8.65
C ARG A 135 2.14 16.43 -7.56
N ASN A 136 1.41 17.46 -7.11
CA ASN A 136 1.90 18.45 -6.16
C ASN A 136 1.22 18.33 -4.78
N VAL A 137 0.67 17.17 -4.46
CA VAL A 137 0.09 16.85 -3.15
C VAL A 137 1.21 16.52 -2.15
N ASP A 138 1.17 17.13 -0.98
CA ASP A 138 2.06 16.77 0.12
C ASP A 138 1.64 15.45 0.81
N LYS A 139 2.60 14.84 1.51
CA LYS A 139 2.43 13.58 2.22
C LYS A 139 1.31 13.61 3.28
N SER A 140 1.14 14.73 3.96
CA SER A 140 0.14 14.87 5.03
C SER A 140 -1.26 14.89 4.42
N TYR A 141 -1.48 15.65 3.35
CA TYR A 141 -2.74 15.60 2.58
C TYR A 141 -3.02 14.18 2.06
N ALA A 142 -2.02 13.49 1.51
CA ALA A 142 -2.19 12.12 1.01
C ALA A 142 -2.63 11.15 2.12
N ILE A 143 -2.02 11.25 3.29
CA ILE A 143 -2.39 10.47 4.49
C ILE A 143 -3.79 10.83 4.97
N GLU A 144 -4.16 12.10 5.10
CA GLU A 144 -5.50 12.51 5.56
C GLU A 144 -6.61 12.10 4.57
N LYS A 145 -6.36 12.19 3.25
CA LYS A 145 -7.30 11.68 2.23
C LYS A 145 -7.51 10.17 2.38
N VAL A 146 -6.45 9.40 2.58
CA VAL A 146 -6.53 7.95 2.77
C VAL A 146 -7.16 7.58 4.13
N LYS A 147 -6.91 8.33 5.21
CA LYS A 147 -7.63 8.19 6.50
C LYS A 147 -9.12 8.45 6.35
N GLY A 148 -9.52 9.49 5.62
CA GLY A 148 -10.92 9.80 5.34
C GLY A 148 -11.63 8.65 4.63
N LEU A 149 -10.97 8.04 3.63
CA LEU A 149 -11.45 6.85 2.94
C LEU A 149 -11.49 5.62 3.87
N ALA A 150 -10.43 5.36 4.65
CA ALA A 150 -10.42 4.28 5.64
C ALA A 150 -11.60 4.37 6.62
N ASN A 151 -11.88 5.59 7.12
CA ASN A 151 -13.02 5.86 7.99
C ASN A 151 -14.37 5.61 7.29
N LYS A 152 -14.52 6.02 6.02
CA LYS A 152 -15.71 5.74 5.20
C LYS A 152 -15.98 4.23 5.09
N TYR A 153 -14.94 3.44 4.83
CA TYR A 153 -15.01 1.98 4.73
C TYR A 153 -14.89 1.25 6.08
N LYS A 154 -14.85 1.99 7.20
CA LYS A 154 -14.71 1.46 8.59
C LYS A 154 -13.46 0.59 8.81
N LEU A 155 -12.40 0.80 8.02
CA LEU A 155 -11.12 0.10 8.11
C LEU A 155 -10.29 0.70 9.25
N LYS A 156 -10.02 -0.11 10.28
CA LYS A 156 -9.44 0.34 11.56
C LYS A 156 -8.11 -0.34 11.92
N GLU A 157 -7.83 -1.51 11.36
CA GLU A 157 -6.68 -2.32 11.73
C GLU A 157 -5.40 -1.76 11.11
N GLU A 158 -4.31 -1.70 11.87
CA GLU A 158 -3.03 -1.11 11.44
C GLU A 158 -2.02 -2.15 10.95
N GLN A 159 -2.45 -3.39 10.69
CA GLN A 159 -1.55 -4.46 10.27
C GLN A 159 -0.96 -4.17 8.88
N LYS A 160 0.36 -4.03 8.82
CA LYS A 160 1.08 -3.82 7.56
C LYS A 160 1.20 -5.13 6.79
N ILE A 161 0.54 -5.21 5.63
CA ILE A 161 0.58 -6.36 4.69
C ILE A 161 1.59 -6.09 3.57
N PHE A 162 1.76 -4.82 3.19
CA PHE A 162 2.63 -4.40 2.09
C PHE A 162 3.84 -3.63 2.61
N ASN A 163 5.06 -4.13 2.38
CA ASN A 163 6.28 -3.55 2.92
C ASN A 163 6.55 -2.11 2.43
N TRP A 164 6.20 -1.83 1.17
CA TRP A 164 6.28 -0.51 0.53
C TRP A 164 5.25 0.51 1.05
N ALA A 165 4.25 0.08 1.82
CA ALA A 165 3.19 0.98 2.30
C ALA A 165 3.71 2.07 3.24
N ILE A 166 3.36 3.31 2.93
CA ILE A 166 3.57 4.50 3.77
C ILE A 166 2.51 4.56 4.87
N PHE A 167 1.27 4.21 4.52
CA PHE A 167 0.14 4.10 5.43
C PHE A 167 -0.74 2.92 4.98
N GLN A 168 -1.34 2.21 5.93
CA GLN A 168 -2.25 1.10 5.65
C GLN A 168 -3.36 1.03 6.70
N ARG A 169 -4.58 0.67 6.27
CA ARG A 169 -5.70 0.26 7.12
C ARG A 169 -6.41 -0.95 6.54
N ASN A 170 -6.80 -1.89 7.40
CA ASN A 170 -7.56 -3.08 7.03
C ASN A 170 -8.85 -3.20 7.85
N GLY A 171 -9.69 -4.15 7.45
CA GLY A 171 -10.81 -4.69 8.20
C GLY A 171 -11.60 -5.68 7.35
N VAL A 172 -12.75 -6.12 7.85
CA VAL A 172 -13.65 -7.08 7.19
C VAL A 172 -14.02 -6.68 5.75
N TYR A 173 -14.18 -5.38 5.50
CA TYR A 173 -14.56 -4.82 4.19
C TYR A 173 -13.35 -4.41 3.32
N GLY A 174 -12.18 -4.98 3.60
CA GLY A 174 -11.01 -4.90 2.73
C GLY A 174 -9.83 -4.10 3.30
N VAL A 175 -9.04 -3.54 2.40
CA VAL A 175 -7.73 -2.93 2.67
C VAL A 175 -7.60 -1.62 1.90
N ILE A 176 -7.04 -0.59 2.53
CA ILE A 176 -6.56 0.61 1.84
C ILE A 176 -5.09 0.87 2.17
N VAL A 177 -4.29 1.12 1.14
CA VAL A 177 -2.83 1.27 1.20
C VAL A 177 -2.42 2.55 0.51
N LEU A 178 -1.54 3.34 1.12
CA LEU A 178 -0.88 4.51 0.50
C LEU A 178 0.56 4.15 0.14
N GLY A 179 0.96 4.45 -1.10
CA GLY A 179 2.34 4.41 -1.57
C GLY A 179 2.76 5.72 -2.24
N GLU A 180 4.02 5.77 -2.64
CA GLU A 180 4.63 6.88 -3.38
C GLU A 180 5.54 6.30 -4.46
N HIS A 181 5.47 6.85 -5.67
CA HIS A 181 6.35 6.48 -6.78
C HIS A 181 6.76 7.75 -7.53
N GLU A 182 8.06 7.97 -7.71
CA GLU A 182 8.64 9.18 -8.34
C GLU A 182 8.01 10.50 -7.84
N GLY A 183 7.87 10.63 -6.51
CA GLY A 183 7.29 11.79 -5.83
C GLY A 183 5.76 11.94 -5.98
N ARG A 184 5.08 11.05 -6.70
CA ARG A 184 3.61 11.05 -6.84
C ARG A 184 2.98 10.03 -5.89
N TYR A 185 2.13 10.52 -4.98
CA TYR A 185 1.34 9.67 -4.10
C TYR A 185 0.25 8.91 -4.87
N PHE A 186 0.06 7.64 -4.53
CA PHE A 186 -1.04 6.81 -5.00
C PHE A 186 -1.61 5.98 -3.85
N TYR A 187 -2.89 5.64 -3.92
CA TYR A 187 -3.49 4.67 -3.01
C TYR A 187 -4.14 3.52 -3.76
N ILE A 188 -4.19 2.36 -3.10
CA ILE A 188 -4.87 1.16 -3.58
C ILE A 188 -5.93 0.79 -2.56
N ILE A 189 -7.18 0.63 -3.01
CA ILE A 189 -8.27 0.01 -2.26
C ILE A 189 -8.46 -1.40 -2.82
N ILE A 190 -8.50 -2.40 -1.95
CA ILE A 190 -9.02 -3.74 -2.24
C ILE A 190 -10.30 -3.85 -1.42
N HIS A 191 -11.46 -3.99 -2.07
CA HIS A 191 -12.77 -3.98 -1.41
C HIS A 191 -13.57 -5.21 -1.86
N PRO A 192 -13.51 -6.32 -1.11
CA PRO A 192 -14.39 -7.46 -1.34
C PRO A 192 -15.79 -7.20 -0.76
N THR A 193 -16.79 -7.90 -1.28
CA THR A 193 -18.02 -8.14 -0.52
C THR A 193 -17.75 -9.19 0.58
N LEU A 194 -18.58 -9.23 1.63
CA LEU A 194 -18.40 -10.19 2.72
C LEU A 194 -18.39 -11.65 2.23
N GLU A 195 -19.33 -11.97 1.34
CA GLU A 195 -19.60 -13.31 0.78
C GLU A 195 -18.48 -13.82 -0.14
N SER A 196 -17.71 -12.92 -0.76
CA SER A 196 -16.66 -13.22 -1.74
C SER A 196 -15.24 -12.99 -1.21
N SER A 197 -15.10 -12.51 0.03
CA SER A 197 -13.83 -12.04 0.58
C SER A 197 -12.72 -13.10 0.58
N ASP A 198 -13.01 -14.34 0.94
CA ASP A 198 -12.04 -15.45 0.92
C ASP A 198 -11.59 -15.83 -0.49
N MET A 199 -12.44 -15.64 -1.51
CA MET A 199 -12.10 -15.84 -2.92
C MET A 199 -11.34 -14.63 -3.51
N PHE A 200 -11.80 -13.42 -3.23
CA PHE A 200 -11.30 -12.21 -3.89
C PHE A 200 -9.98 -11.71 -3.31
N ASN A 201 -9.75 -11.84 -2.00
CA ASN A 201 -8.52 -11.35 -1.36
C ASN A 201 -7.24 -12.02 -1.93
N PRO A 202 -7.17 -13.36 -2.13
CA PRO A 202 -6.04 -14.00 -2.81
C PRO A 202 -5.83 -13.48 -4.25
N ILE A 203 -6.92 -13.33 -5.01
CA ILE A 203 -6.88 -12.84 -6.40
C ILE A 203 -6.34 -11.40 -6.45
N ALA A 204 -6.88 -10.52 -5.61
CA ALA A 204 -6.42 -9.13 -5.53
C ALA A 204 -4.95 -9.03 -5.10
N LYS A 205 -4.50 -9.87 -4.16
CA LYS A 205 -3.09 -9.96 -3.77
C LYS A 205 -2.18 -10.34 -4.94
N ASN A 206 -2.63 -11.25 -5.82
CA ASN A 206 -1.88 -11.60 -7.04
C ASN A 206 -1.80 -10.42 -8.03
N VAL A 207 -2.89 -9.68 -8.23
CA VAL A 207 -2.89 -8.45 -9.06
C VAL A 207 -1.89 -7.40 -8.52
N ILE A 208 -1.78 -7.24 -7.20
CA ILE A 208 -0.82 -6.28 -6.62
C ILE A 208 0.63 -6.81 -6.67
N LYS A 209 0.85 -8.11 -6.42
CA LYS A 209 2.17 -8.77 -6.55
C LYS A 209 2.75 -8.65 -7.97
N GLU A 210 1.88 -8.69 -8.98
CA GLU A 210 2.25 -8.60 -10.39
C GLU A 210 2.28 -7.16 -10.93
N PHE A 211 2.03 -6.16 -10.09
CA PHE A 211 2.14 -4.75 -10.45
C PHE A 211 3.61 -4.38 -10.69
N ILE A 212 3.91 -3.80 -11.85
CA ILE A 212 5.26 -3.33 -12.20
C ILE A 212 5.21 -1.92 -12.77
N TRP A 213 6.07 -1.04 -12.25
CA TRP A 213 6.29 0.30 -12.78
C TRP A 213 7.07 0.24 -14.11
N VAL A 214 6.56 0.90 -15.16
CA VAL A 214 7.11 0.81 -16.53
C VAL A 214 8.41 1.62 -16.70
N ASP A 215 8.55 2.70 -15.93
CA ASP A 215 9.67 3.64 -15.94
C ASP A 215 10.91 3.12 -15.20
N THR A 216 10.74 2.37 -14.11
CA THR A 216 11.85 1.80 -13.31
C THR A 216 12.04 0.30 -13.50
N GLY A 217 11.01 -0.41 -13.94
CA GLY A 217 10.96 -1.88 -13.99
C GLY A 217 10.77 -2.56 -12.63
N THR A 218 10.50 -1.79 -11.56
CA THR A 218 10.37 -2.34 -10.20
C THR A 218 8.93 -2.77 -9.90
N ARG A 219 8.78 -3.93 -9.25
CA ARG A 219 7.51 -4.33 -8.62
C ARG A 219 7.22 -3.48 -7.38
N LEU A 220 5.97 -3.49 -6.94
CA LEU A 220 5.55 -3.01 -5.61
C LEU A 220 6.05 -3.95 -4.50
#